data_AF-A0A3N5Y4C2-F1
#
_entry.id   AF-A0A3N5Y4C2-F1
#
_cell.length_a   1.000
_cell.length_b   1.000
_cell.length_c   1.000
_cell.angle_alpha   90.00
_cell.angle_beta   90.00
_cell.angle_gamma   90.00
#
_symmetry.space_group_name_H-M   'P 1'
#
loop_
_entity.id
_entity.type
_entity.pdbx_description
1 polymer ?
#
loop_
_entity_poly.entity_id
_entity_poly.type
_entity_poly.pdbx_seq_one_letter_code
_entity_poly.pdbx_strand_id
1 'polypeptide(L)'
;MKKTLTYIIAISFSVSAHAYKQREQYDIKWKEDSGKIVNSTVCFSYQKGSLDYRGCRSAAKNYFKQQCHIYRKKNLSKLATKKFCNAASSYNPIRS
;
A
#
# COMPACT_ATOMS: atom_id res chain seq x y z
N MET A 1 64.57 16.30 3.31
CA MET A 1 63.50 16.23 4.34
C MET A 1 62.19 15.87 3.63
N LYS A 2 61.75 14.61 3.69
CA LYS A 2 60.52 14.14 3.01
C LYS A 2 59.35 14.31 3.97
N LYS A 3 58.44 15.24 3.68
CA LYS A 3 57.24 15.48 4.49
C LYS A 3 56.21 14.41 4.16
N THR A 4 55.96 13.51 5.10
CA THR A 4 54.91 12.49 5.02
C THR A 4 53.55 13.19 5.15
N LEU A 5 52.79 13.22 4.06
CA LEU A 5 51.41 13.71 4.03
C LEU A 5 50.48 12.63 4.60
N THR A 6 49.98 12.86 5.80
CA THR A 6 48.95 12.05 6.44
C THR A 6 47.60 12.32 5.76
N TYR A 7 47.07 11.30 5.08
CA TYR A 7 45.72 11.33 4.50
C TYR A 7 44.68 11.09 5.60
N ILE A 8 43.93 12.13 5.96
CA ILE A 8 42.71 11.99 6.77
C ILE A 8 41.58 11.58 5.82
N ILE A 9 41.24 10.29 5.81
CA ILE A 9 40.08 9.80 5.07
C ILE A 9 38.83 10.19 5.87
N ALA A 10 38.16 11.26 5.44
CA ALA A 10 36.83 11.61 5.95
C ALA A 10 35.82 10.59 5.40
N ILE A 11 35.56 9.51 6.15
CA ILE A 11 34.52 8.55 5.82
C ILE A 11 33.17 9.22 6.09
N SER A 12 32.59 9.77 5.04
CA SER A 12 31.22 10.28 5.02
C SER A 12 30.26 9.09 5.12
N PHE A 13 29.80 8.77 6.33
CA PHE A 13 28.68 7.86 6.51
C PHE A 13 27.41 8.57 6.02
N SER A 14 27.04 8.33 4.76
CA SER A 14 25.73 8.67 4.24
C SER A 14 24.69 7.84 4.99
N VAL A 15 24.13 8.39 6.07
CA VAL A 15 22.95 7.81 6.73
C VAL A 15 21.82 7.85 5.72
N SER A 16 21.56 6.71 5.06
CA SER A 16 20.42 6.57 4.19
C SER A 16 19.18 6.49 5.08
N ALA A 17 18.41 7.59 5.11
CA ALA A 17 17.13 7.67 5.80
C ALA A 17 16.14 6.69 5.17
N HIS A 18 16.17 5.43 5.63
CA HIS A 18 15.08 4.49 5.39
C HIS A 18 13.93 4.95 6.25
N ALA A 19 13.04 5.76 5.67
CA ALA A 19 11.80 6.18 6.31
C ALA A 19 11.06 4.94 6.83
N TYR A 20 10.98 4.82 8.15
CA TYR A 20 10.28 3.72 8.81
C TYR A 20 8.80 3.83 8.45
N LYS A 21 8.31 2.86 7.69
CA LYS A 21 6.90 2.80 7.27
C LYS A 21 6.03 2.57 8.50
N GLN A 22 5.57 3.66 9.11
CA GLN A 22 4.45 3.61 10.04
C GLN A 22 3.32 2.91 9.30
N ARG A 23 2.92 1.72 9.79
CA ARG A 23 1.74 1.02 9.30
C ARG A 23 0.55 1.81 9.82
N GLU A 24 0.28 2.97 9.22
CA GLU A 24 -0.98 3.64 9.44
C GLU A 24 -2.08 2.67 9.06
N GLN A 25 -2.88 2.32 10.06
CA GLN A 25 -3.99 1.40 9.89
C GLN A 25 -5.14 2.22 9.32
N TYR A 26 -5.10 2.42 8.00
CA TYR A 26 -6.16 3.12 7.29
C TYR A 26 -7.48 2.34 7.39
N ASP A 27 -8.56 3.07 7.61
CA ASP A 27 -9.92 2.53 7.55
C ASP A 27 -10.35 2.44 6.09
N ILE A 28 -10.05 1.29 5.47
CA ILE A 28 -10.28 1.07 4.04
C ILE A 28 -11.78 0.82 3.82
N LYS A 29 -12.49 1.86 3.36
CA LYS A 29 -13.90 1.80 3.01
C LYS A 29 -14.12 1.84 1.49
N TRP A 30 -15.19 1.20 1.03
CA TRP A 30 -15.60 1.18 -0.37
C TRP A 30 -17.11 1.03 -0.49
N LYS A 31 -17.66 1.35 -1.65
CA LYS A 31 -19.02 0.97 -2.03
C LYS A 31 -18.98 -0.29 -2.90
N GLU A 32 -20.07 -1.04 -2.87
CA GLU A 32 -20.24 -2.23 -3.68
C GLU A 32 -21.38 -2.02 -4.66
N ASP A 33 -21.23 -2.54 -5.87
CA ASP A 33 -22.28 -2.67 -6.86
C ASP A 33 -22.31 -4.12 -7.34
N SER A 34 -23.47 -4.77 -7.22
CA SER A 34 -23.68 -6.14 -7.67
C SER A 34 -22.62 -7.14 -7.13
N GLY A 35 -22.23 -6.96 -5.87
CA GLY A 35 -21.22 -7.78 -5.18
C GLY A 35 -19.77 -7.54 -5.63
N LYS A 36 -19.51 -6.49 -6.41
CA LYS A 36 -18.17 -6.05 -6.80
C LYS A 36 -17.82 -4.76 -6.08
N ILE A 37 -16.55 -4.63 -5.69
CA ILE A 37 -16.02 -3.38 -5.16
C ILE A 37 -15.95 -2.35 -6.29
N VAL A 38 -16.55 -1.18 -6.09
CA VAL A 38 -16.46 -0.08 -7.05
C VAL A 38 -15.16 0.67 -6.82
N ASN A 39 -14.18 0.45 -7.70
CA ASN A 39 -12.81 0.94 -7.55
C ASN A 39 -12.73 2.47 -7.28
N SER A 40 -13.58 3.27 -7.94
CA SER A 40 -13.64 4.74 -7.80
C SER A 40 -14.12 5.25 -6.43
N THR A 41 -14.64 4.35 -5.61
CA THR A 41 -15.16 4.66 -4.27
C THR A 41 -14.23 4.18 -3.17
N VAL A 42 -13.11 3.54 -3.49
CA VAL A 42 -12.16 3.07 -2.48
C VAL A 42 -11.58 4.29 -1.75
N CYS A 43 -11.57 4.21 -0.41
CA CYS A 43 -11.18 5.28 0.51
C CYS A 43 -12.06 6.54 0.41
N PHE A 44 -13.35 6.41 0.11
CA PHE A 44 -14.28 7.54 0.00
C PHE A 44 -14.45 8.37 1.28
N SER A 45 -14.08 7.82 2.44
CA SER A 45 -14.11 8.51 3.73
C SER A 45 -12.99 9.52 3.92
N TYR A 46 -11.95 9.48 3.08
CA TYR A 46 -10.83 10.42 3.12
C TYR A 46 -10.99 11.50 2.05
N GLN A 47 -10.54 12.72 2.35
CA GLN A 47 -10.56 13.83 1.40
C GLN A 47 -9.68 13.52 0.18
N LYS A 48 -10.27 13.55 -1.02
CA LYS A 48 -9.52 13.31 -2.27
C LYS A 48 -8.31 14.25 -2.37
N GLY A 49 -7.16 13.68 -2.73
CA GLY A 49 -5.90 14.40 -2.90
C GLY A 49 -5.00 14.47 -1.66
N SER A 50 -5.55 14.25 -0.46
CA SER A 50 -4.79 14.25 0.80
C SER A 50 -3.75 13.12 0.87
N LEU A 51 -2.78 13.26 1.78
CA LEU A 51 -1.80 12.20 2.04
C LEU A 51 -2.48 10.93 2.53
N ASP A 52 -3.46 11.04 3.42
CA ASP A 52 -4.23 9.90 3.93
C ASP A 52 -5.01 9.20 2.83
N TYR A 53 -5.60 9.95 1.89
CA TYR A 53 -6.28 9.34 0.75
C TYR A 53 -5.31 8.53 -0.12
N ARG A 54 -4.11 9.06 -0.40
CA ARG A 54 -3.06 8.35 -1.15
C ARG A 54 -2.53 7.13 -0.39
N GLY A 55 -2.33 7.27 0.92
CA GLY A 55 -1.90 6.22 1.84
C GLY A 55 -2.92 5.09 1.92
N CYS A 56 -4.19 5.41 2.20
CA CYS A 56 -5.30 4.47 2.23
C CYS A 56 -5.41 3.71 0.91
N ARG A 57 -5.35 4.40 -0.23
CA ARG A 57 -5.47 3.75 -1.54
C ARG A 57 -4.31 2.81 -1.83
N SER A 58 -3.10 3.16 -1.41
CA SER A 58 -1.93 2.28 -1.49
C SER A 58 -2.07 1.05 -0.59
N ALA A 59 -2.60 1.23 0.62
CA ALA A 59 -2.89 0.15 1.56
C ALA A 59 -4.02 -0.78 1.06
N ALA A 60 -5.08 -0.22 0.47
CA ALA A 60 -6.23 -0.95 -0.05
C ALA A 60 -5.86 -2.02 -1.07
N LYS A 61 -4.89 -1.75 -1.96
CA LYS A 61 -4.39 -2.75 -2.91
C LYS A 61 -3.85 -4.00 -2.22
N ASN A 62 -3.08 -3.81 -1.15
CA ASN A 62 -2.52 -4.92 -0.39
C ASN A 62 -3.62 -5.64 0.40
N TYR A 63 -4.56 -4.89 0.98
CA TYR A 63 -5.71 -5.45 1.67
C TYR A 63 -6.55 -6.36 0.75
N PHE A 64 -6.91 -5.92 -0.47
CA PHE A 64 -7.68 -6.75 -1.41
C PHE A 64 -6.93 -8.04 -1.79
N LYS A 65 -5.62 -7.96 -2.02
CA LYS A 65 -4.78 -9.15 -2.27
C LYS A 65 -4.79 -10.12 -1.10
N GLN A 66 -4.64 -9.62 0.12
CA GLN A 66 -4.64 -10.44 1.34
C GLN A 66 -6.00 -11.10 1.55
N GLN A 67 -7.10 -10.36 1.42
CA GLN A 67 -8.45 -10.92 1.55
C GLN A 67 -8.71 -11.97 0.46
N CYS A 68 -8.38 -11.70 -0.80
CA CYS A 68 -8.48 -12.71 -1.87
C CYS A 68 -7.75 -14.01 -1.50
N HIS A 69 -6.52 -13.90 -0.99
CA HIS A 69 -5.75 -15.05 -0.55
C HIS A 69 -6.43 -15.81 0.60
N ILE A 70 -6.87 -15.11 1.65
CA ILE A 70 -7.53 -15.71 2.82
C ILE A 70 -8.80 -16.46 2.42
N TYR A 71 -9.69 -15.79 1.67
CA TYR A 71 -10.97 -16.37 1.28
C TYR A 71 -10.79 -17.58 0.36
N ARG A 72 -9.83 -17.52 -0.57
CA ARG A 72 -9.51 -18.65 -1.45
C ARG A 72 -8.90 -19.82 -0.68
N LYS A 73 -7.92 -19.55 0.19
CA LYS A 73 -7.20 -20.60 0.95
C LYS A 73 -8.10 -21.30 1.96
N LYS A 74 -8.99 -20.56 2.62
CA LYS A 74 -9.89 -21.09 3.65
C LYS A 74 -11.24 -21.56 3.10
N ASN A 75 -11.50 -21.45 1.79
CA ASN A 75 -12.77 -21.81 1.16
C ASN A 75 -14.02 -21.20 1.85
N LEU A 76 -13.92 -19.97 2.35
CA LEU A 76 -14.95 -19.38 3.23
C LEU A 76 -16.24 -19.00 2.49
N SER A 77 -16.12 -18.35 1.33
CA SER A 77 -17.28 -17.90 0.55
C SER A 77 -16.88 -17.65 -0.89
N LYS A 78 -17.61 -18.27 -1.84
CA LYS A 78 -17.38 -18.09 -3.28
C LYS A 78 -17.63 -16.63 -3.71
N LEU A 79 -18.66 -16.00 -3.15
CA LEU A 79 -18.99 -14.60 -3.44
C LEU A 79 -17.90 -13.66 -2.93
N ALA A 80 -17.48 -13.81 -1.67
CA ALA A 80 -16.42 -12.98 -1.10
C ALA A 80 -15.06 -13.21 -1.80
N THR A 81 -14.75 -14.46 -2.17
CA THR A 81 -13.56 -14.79 -2.97
C THR A 81 -13.60 -14.05 -4.29
N LYS A 82 -14.70 -14.14 -5.04
CA LYS A 82 -14.86 -13.43 -6.33
C LYS A 82 -14.74 -11.92 -6.14
N LYS A 83 -15.39 -11.35 -5.11
CA LYS A 83 -15.34 -9.92 -4.78
C LYS A 83 -13.90 -9.43 -4.58
N PHE A 84 -13.18 -10.02 -3.63
CA PHE A 84 -11.84 -9.56 -3.27
C PHE A 84 -10.80 -9.89 -4.35
N CYS A 85 -10.92 -11.02 -5.04
CA CYS A 85 -9.98 -11.36 -6.11
C CYS A 85 -10.16 -10.48 -7.36
N ASN A 86 -11.39 -10.10 -7.71
CA ASN A 86 -11.65 -9.11 -8.76
C ASN A 86 -11.10 -7.73 -8.39
N ALA A 87 -11.27 -7.30 -7.14
CA ALA A 87 -10.69 -6.05 -6.66
C ALA A 87 -9.15 -6.11 -6.68
N ALA A 88 -8.55 -7.21 -6.22
CA ALA A 88 -7.10 -7.39 -6.20
C ALA A 88 -6.45 -7.33 -7.58
N SER A 89 -7.15 -7.77 -8.64
CA SER A 89 -6.65 -7.74 -10.01
C SER A 89 -6.92 -6.42 -10.72
N SER A 90 -8.09 -5.80 -10.50
CA SER A 90 -8.52 -4.60 -11.25
C SER A 90 -8.17 -3.27 -10.58
N TYR A 91 -8.00 -3.26 -9.25
CA TYR A 91 -7.79 -2.01 -8.52
C TYR A 91 -6.39 -1.43 -8.73
N ASN A 92 -6.33 -0.16 -9.14
CA ASN A 92 -5.09 0.58 -9.34
C ASN A 92 -5.12 1.88 -8.50
N PRO A 93 -4.29 2.00 -7.45
CA PRO A 93 -4.24 3.18 -6.59
C PRO A 93 -3.95 4.51 -7.29
N ILE A 94 -3.41 4.49 -8.52
CA ILE A 94 -3.09 5.70 -9.29
C ILE A 94 -4.26 6.11 -10.19
N ARG A 95 -5.03 5.14 -10.71
CA ARG A 95 -6.07 5.40 -11.74
C ARG A 95 -7.51 5.25 -11.25
N SER A 96 -7.72 4.49 -10.17
CA SER A 96 -9.04 4.31 -9.55
C SER A 96 -9.48 5.54 -8.77
#